data_AF-A0A1L7NQ42-F1
#
_entry.id   AF-A0A1L7NQ42-F1
#
_cell.length_a   1.000
_cell.length_b   1.000
_cell.length_c   1.000
_cell.angle_alpha   90.00
_cell.angle_beta   90.00
_cell.angle_gamma   90.00
#
_symmetry.space_group_name_H-M   'P 1'
#
loop_
_entity.id
_entity.type
_entity.pdbx_description
1 polymer ?
#
loop_
_entity_poly.entity_id
_entity_poly.type
_entity_poly.pdbx_seq_one_letter_code
_entity_poly.pdbx_strand_id
1 'polypeptide(L)'
;MPKGVATMCGEVKPKQSEKDTITAQHSTHEATEMTSIYEDQLEDNAKNKAIKQFILREVKEEQKFSLIVVLTWKDDENTLFNARKQPRLWPNLNTLASYIRGLDCPNAPIILELDYDSTDDS
;
A
#
# COMPACT_ATOMS: atom_id res chain seq x y z
N MET A 1 -0.95 59.67 -24.68
CA MET A 1 -0.30 59.98 -23.38
C MET A 1 -1.19 60.92 -22.58
N PRO A 2 -1.47 60.61 -21.31
CA PRO A 2 -1.09 61.48 -20.19
C PRO A 2 -0.41 60.66 -19.07
N LYS A 3 0.76 61.06 -18.56
CA LYS A 3 1.03 61.93 -17.39
C LYS A 3 0.42 61.41 -16.08
N GLY A 4 1.28 60.87 -15.22
CA GLY A 4 0.94 60.45 -13.85
C GLY A 4 0.99 61.60 -12.83
N VAL A 5 0.48 61.31 -11.63
CA VAL A 5 0.74 62.02 -10.37
C VAL A 5 0.70 60.99 -9.23
N ALA A 6 1.75 60.97 -8.43
CA ALA A 6 1.87 60.27 -7.16
C ALA A 6 1.63 61.25 -6.00
N THR A 7 1.10 60.78 -4.85
CA THR A 7 1.18 61.34 -3.47
C THR A 7 0.30 60.43 -2.56
N MET A 8 0.53 60.06 -1.30
CA MET A 8 1.64 59.76 -0.36
C MET A 8 0.96 59.38 0.98
N CYS A 9 1.68 58.63 1.83
CA CYS A 9 1.60 58.57 3.31
C CYS A 9 0.48 57.79 4.05
N GLY A 10 0.93 56.86 4.91
CA GLY A 10 0.19 56.24 6.02
C GLY A 10 1.04 55.18 6.74
N GLU A 11 1.37 55.44 7.99
CA GLU A 11 2.44 54.90 8.85
C GLU A 11 2.14 53.56 9.60
N VAL A 12 3.22 52.82 9.95
CA VAL A 12 3.52 51.93 11.14
C VAL A 12 2.41 51.11 11.86
N LYS A 13 2.58 49.88 12.38
CA LYS A 13 3.70 49.12 13.00
C LYS A 13 3.25 47.62 13.13
N PRO A 14 4.17 46.66 13.42
CA PRO A 14 3.91 45.22 13.52
C PRO A 14 3.64 44.79 14.97
N LYS A 15 2.97 43.64 15.18
CA LYS A 15 3.08 42.77 16.37
C LYS A 15 2.12 41.57 16.31
N GLN A 16 2.68 40.37 16.43
CA GLN A 16 2.14 39.19 17.16
C GLN A 16 3.22 38.08 17.03
N SER A 17 4.13 37.95 17.99
CA SER A 17 4.04 37.24 19.29
C SER A 17 4.17 35.73 19.16
N GLU A 18 5.31 35.22 19.61
CA GLU A 18 5.65 33.81 19.86
C GLU A 18 4.64 33.12 20.80
N LYS A 19 4.38 31.83 20.58
CA LYS A 19 4.65 30.76 21.56
C LYS A 19 4.31 29.36 21.05
N ASP A 20 5.33 28.50 21.11
CA ASP A 20 5.32 27.11 21.58
C ASP A 20 4.09 26.25 21.31
N THR A 21 4.24 25.23 20.47
CA THR A 21 3.73 23.88 20.78
C THR A 21 4.59 22.83 20.07
N ILE A 22 5.48 22.21 20.84
CA ILE A 22 6.00 20.88 20.56
C ILE A 22 4.87 19.91 20.90
N THR A 23 4.27 19.24 19.91
CA THR A 23 3.46 18.03 20.17
C THR A 23 3.48 17.08 18.98
N ALA A 24 3.87 15.85 19.30
CA ALA A 24 3.60 14.58 18.64
C ALA A 24 4.15 14.37 17.23
N GLN A 25 5.23 13.59 17.19
CA GLN A 25 5.46 12.62 16.13
C GLN A 25 4.18 11.81 15.94
N HIS A 26 3.39 12.15 14.93
CA HIS A 26 2.42 11.22 14.38
C HIS A 26 3.21 10.16 13.61
N SER A 27 3.62 9.11 14.34
CA SER A 27 3.74 7.79 13.75
C SER A 27 2.30 7.32 13.48
N THR A 28 1.71 7.87 12.44
CA THR A 28 0.51 7.29 11.85
C THR A 28 1.07 6.16 10.99
N HIS A 29 0.92 4.92 11.47
CA HIS A 29 0.92 3.76 10.59
C HIS A 29 0.02 4.13 9.41
N GLU A 30 0.62 4.36 8.24
CA GLU A 30 -0.12 4.49 7.00
C GLU A 30 -0.97 3.23 6.92
N ALA A 31 -2.28 3.38 7.09
CA ALA A 31 -3.21 2.35 6.69
C ALA A 31 -3.01 2.23 5.19
N THR A 32 -2.15 1.30 4.77
CA THR A 32 -1.88 0.99 3.38
C THR A 32 -3.23 0.87 2.70
N GLU A 33 -3.56 1.78 1.78
CA GLU A 33 -4.79 1.69 1.00
C GLU A 33 -4.76 0.33 0.32
N MET A 34 -5.51 -0.64 0.84
CA MET A 34 -5.51 -2.01 0.35
C MET A 34 -6.21 -2.03 -1.00
N THR A 35 -5.41 -1.88 -2.05
CA THR A 35 -5.87 -2.02 -3.42
C THR A 35 -6.24 -3.48 -3.70
N SER A 36 -7.14 -3.72 -4.65
CA SER A 36 -7.62 -5.06 -4.98
C SER A 36 -7.30 -5.40 -6.43
N ILE A 37 -6.93 -6.65 -6.67
CA ILE A 37 -6.77 -7.24 -8.00
C ILE A 37 -7.64 -8.50 -8.08
N TYR A 38 -8.25 -8.74 -9.23
CA TYR A 38 -9.09 -9.93 -9.45
C TYR A 38 -8.32 -11.03 -10.21
N GLU A 39 -8.81 -12.26 -10.17
CA GLU A 39 -8.15 -13.43 -10.80
C GLU A 39 -7.88 -13.23 -12.30
N ASP A 40 -8.81 -12.63 -13.04
CA ASP A 40 -8.66 -12.30 -14.46
C ASP A 40 -7.54 -11.27 -14.70
N GLN A 41 -7.54 -10.20 -13.91
CA GLN A 41 -6.51 -9.16 -13.96
C GLN A 41 -5.14 -9.72 -13.57
N LEU A 42 -5.09 -10.63 -12.59
CA LEU A 42 -3.84 -11.28 -12.19
C LEU A 42 -3.27 -12.11 -13.34
N GLU A 43 -4.08 -12.92 -14.00
CA GLU A 43 -3.65 -13.70 -15.16
C GLU A 43 -3.12 -12.82 -16.29
N ASP A 44 -3.83 -11.73 -16.59
CA ASP A 44 -3.41 -10.79 -17.63
C ASP A 44 -2.12 -10.05 -17.26
N ASN A 45 -1.97 -9.62 -16.01
CA ASN A 45 -0.73 -9.01 -15.54
C ASN A 45 0.44 -10.00 -15.55
N ALA A 46 0.21 -11.28 -15.22
CA ALA A 46 1.23 -12.32 -15.29
C ALA A 46 1.72 -12.50 -16.74
N LYS A 47 0.80 -12.72 -17.69
CA LYS A 47 1.10 -12.88 -19.13
C LYS A 47 1.88 -11.68 -19.69
N ASN A 48 1.54 -10.47 -19.23
CA ASN A 48 2.18 -9.23 -19.66
C ASN A 48 3.48 -8.89 -18.88
N LYS A 49 3.95 -9.77 -18.00
CA LYS A 49 5.15 -9.56 -17.17
C LYS A 49 5.08 -8.27 -16.33
N ALA A 50 3.87 -7.91 -15.91
CA ALA A 50 3.58 -6.72 -15.12
C ALA A 50 3.63 -6.97 -13.60
N ILE A 51 3.93 -8.19 -13.17
CA ILE A 51 4.07 -8.54 -11.75
C ILE A 51 5.51 -8.31 -11.31
N LYS A 52 5.70 -7.41 -10.33
CA LYS A 52 6.99 -7.11 -9.72
C LYS A 52 7.36 -8.15 -8.68
N GLN A 53 6.42 -8.55 -7.82
CA GLN A 53 6.61 -9.57 -6.79
C GLN A 53 5.27 -10.12 -6.27
N PHE A 54 5.35 -11.30 -5.65
CA PHE A 54 4.28 -11.90 -4.88
C PHE A 54 4.61 -11.88 -3.39
N ILE A 55 3.61 -11.60 -2.56
CA ILE A 55 3.72 -11.72 -1.11
C ILE A 55 2.64 -12.70 -0.65
N LEU A 56 3.05 -13.76 0.03
CA LEU A 56 2.17 -14.73 0.67
C LEU A 56 2.05 -14.27 2.11
N ARG A 57 0.91 -13.67 2.45
CA ARG A 57 0.68 -13.09 3.78
C ARG A 57 -0.20 -13.99 4.60
N GLU A 58 0.25 -14.34 5.80
CA GLU A 58 -0.57 -15.05 6.77
C GLU A 58 -1.71 -14.15 7.26
N VAL A 59 -2.92 -14.72 7.34
CA VAL A 59 -4.12 -14.08 7.87
C VAL A 59 -4.48 -14.80 9.17
N LYS A 60 -4.05 -14.21 10.28
CA LYS A 60 -4.09 -14.81 11.62
C LYS A 60 -5.50 -15.23 12.07
N GLU A 61 -6.50 -14.39 11.81
CA GLU A 61 -7.90 -14.63 12.19
C GLU A 61 -8.46 -15.93 11.58
N GLU A 62 -7.96 -16.33 10.39
CA GLU A 62 -8.44 -17.48 9.66
C GLU A 62 -7.44 -18.64 9.60
N GLN A 63 -6.22 -18.46 10.09
CA GLN A 63 -5.09 -19.39 9.94
C GLN A 63 -4.91 -19.82 8.46
N LYS A 64 -5.00 -18.84 7.56
CA LYS A 64 -4.92 -19.02 6.10
C LYS A 64 -3.89 -18.06 5.51
N PHE A 65 -3.65 -18.20 4.21
CA PHE A 65 -2.76 -17.32 3.45
C PHE A 65 -3.55 -16.55 2.40
N SER A 66 -3.26 -15.25 2.28
CA SER A 66 -3.68 -14.42 1.16
C SER A 66 -2.52 -14.22 0.17
N LEU A 67 -2.87 -13.89 -1.07
CA LEU A 67 -1.90 -13.48 -2.08
C LEU A 67 -1.99 -11.98 -2.27
N ILE A 68 -0.87 -11.30 -2.05
CA ILE A 68 -0.68 -9.90 -2.38
C ILE A 68 0.22 -9.80 -3.60
N VAL A 69 -0.10 -8.87 -4.50
CA VAL A 69 0.56 -8.67 -5.78
C VAL A 69 1.03 -7.23 -5.86
N VAL A 70 2.31 -7.03 -6.15
CA VAL A 70 2.87 -5.70 -6.47
C VAL A 70 3.17 -5.67 -7.95
N LEU A 71 2.77 -4.59 -8.61
CA LEU A 71 2.91 -4.44 -10.06
C LEU A 71 4.18 -3.65 -10.41
N THR A 72 4.70 -3.83 -11.62
CA THR A 72 5.94 -3.16 -12.06
C THR A 72 5.77 -1.66 -12.28
N TRP A 73 4.53 -1.23 -12.54
CA TRP A 73 4.16 0.15 -12.84
C TRP A 73 3.47 0.84 -11.67
N LYS A 74 3.24 0.13 -10.55
CA LYS A 74 2.62 0.64 -9.34
C LYS A 74 3.08 -0.17 -8.13
N ASP A 75 3.73 0.52 -7.18
CA ASP A 75 4.34 -0.08 -6.00
C ASP A 75 3.35 -0.41 -4.87
N ASP A 76 2.05 -0.29 -5.13
CA ASP A 76 1.01 -0.61 -4.16
C ASP A 76 0.82 -2.12 -4.00
N GLU A 77 0.45 -2.52 -2.80
CA GLU A 77 0.05 -3.88 -2.47
C GLU A 77 -1.41 -4.13 -2.88
N ASN A 78 -1.60 -5.07 -3.81
CA ASN A 78 -2.92 -5.47 -4.28
C ASN A 78 -3.30 -6.83 -3.70
N THR A 79 -4.31 -6.87 -2.85
CA THR A 79 -4.85 -8.16 -2.37
C THR A 79 -5.62 -8.83 -3.49
N LEU A 80 -5.42 -10.14 -3.68
CA LEU A 80 -6.17 -10.90 -4.67
C LEU A 80 -7.60 -11.21 -4.19
N PHE A 81 -8.57 -10.90 -5.03
CA PHE A 81 -9.98 -11.19 -4.84
C PHE A 81 -10.46 -12.23 -5.84
N ASN A 82 -11.38 -13.09 -5.41
CA ASN A 82 -12.06 -14.03 -6.28
C ASN A 82 -13.19 -13.33 -7.07
N ALA A 83 -13.78 -14.04 -8.04
CA ALA A 83 -14.93 -13.56 -8.81
C ALA A 83 -16.17 -13.17 -7.97
N ARG A 84 -16.26 -13.61 -6.70
CA ARG A 84 -17.32 -13.25 -5.75
C ARG A 84 -17.00 -11.98 -4.94
N LYS A 85 -15.94 -11.25 -5.30
CA LYS A 85 -15.47 -10.05 -4.58
C LYS A 85 -15.12 -10.31 -3.12
N GLN A 86 -14.60 -11.50 -2.84
CA GLN A 86 -14.04 -11.84 -1.53
C GLN A 86 -12.53 -12.05 -1.65
N PRO A 87 -11.74 -11.71 -0.62
CA PRO A 87 -10.34 -12.06 -0.58
C PRO A 87 -10.14 -13.54 -0.86
N ARG A 88 -9.21 -13.85 -1.75
CA ARG A 88 -8.87 -15.23 -2.07
C ARG A 88 -7.91 -15.74 -0.99
N LEU A 89 -8.35 -16.77 -0.28
CA LEU A 89 -7.61 -17.37 0.81
C LEU A 89 -7.27 -18.83 0.52
N TRP A 90 -6.10 -19.24 0.98
CA TRP A 90 -5.59 -20.59 0.86
C TRP A 90 -5.36 -21.22 2.23
N PRO A 91 -5.67 -22.52 2.40
CA PRO A 91 -5.48 -23.21 3.67
C PRO A 91 -4.01 -23.44 4.03
N ASN A 92 -3.09 -23.43 3.06
CA ASN A 92 -1.66 -23.63 3.30
C ASN A 92 -0.80 -23.14 2.12
N LEU A 93 0.49 -22.96 2.39
CA LEU A 93 1.48 -22.50 1.40
C LEU A 93 1.62 -23.42 0.19
N ASN A 94 1.42 -24.73 0.32
CA ASN A 94 1.54 -25.66 -0.81
C ASN A 94 0.46 -25.41 -1.87
N THR A 95 -0.79 -25.20 -1.43
CA THR A 95 -1.89 -24.89 -2.33
C THR A 95 -1.73 -23.52 -3.00
N LEU A 96 -1.22 -22.52 -2.26
CA LEU A 96 -0.94 -21.20 -2.78
C LEU A 96 0.25 -21.20 -3.77
N ALA A 97 1.35 -21.86 -3.44
CA ALA A 97 2.49 -22.00 -4.33
C ALA A 97 2.10 -22.76 -5.63
N SER A 98 1.23 -23.76 -5.53
CA SER A 98 0.73 -24.47 -6.72
C SER A 98 -0.11 -23.57 -7.62
N TYR A 99 -0.91 -22.67 -7.04
CA TYR A 99 -1.64 -21.66 -7.80
C TYR A 99 -0.68 -20.70 -8.53
N ILE A 100 0.32 -20.17 -7.83
CA ILE A 100 1.32 -19.25 -8.42
C ILE A 100 2.12 -19.93 -9.54
N ARG A 101 2.48 -21.22 -9.39
CA ARG A 101 3.15 -21.99 -10.45
C ARG A 101 2.32 -22.13 -11.73
N GLY A 102 1.00 -21.98 -11.64
CA GLY A 102 0.12 -21.98 -12.80
C GLY A 102 0.12 -20.67 -13.59
N LEU A 103 0.71 -19.60 -13.04
CA LEU A 103 0.78 -18.30 -13.69
C LEU A 103 2.01 -18.23 -14.61
N ASP A 104 1.86 -17.55 -15.75
CA ASP A 104 2.94 -17.31 -16.72
C ASP A 104 3.88 -16.18 -16.26
N CYS A 105 4.49 -16.34 -15.09
CA CYS A 105 5.38 -15.35 -14.48
C CYS A 105 6.48 -16.00 -13.61
N PRO A 106 7.38 -16.82 -14.19
CA PRO A 106 8.31 -17.65 -13.43
C PRO A 106 9.40 -16.87 -12.67
N ASN A 107 9.63 -15.61 -13.02
CA ASN A 107 10.74 -14.80 -12.49
C ASN A 107 10.33 -13.83 -11.37
N ALA A 108 9.03 -13.75 -11.04
CA ALA A 108 8.57 -12.87 -9.98
C ALA A 108 9.03 -13.41 -8.62
N PRO A 109 9.77 -12.64 -7.81
CA PRO A 109 10.18 -13.05 -6.48
C PRO A 109 8.97 -13.27 -5.58
N ILE A 110 9.12 -14.18 -4.63
CA ILE A 110 8.11 -14.59 -3.67
C ILE A 110 8.61 -14.26 -2.26
N ILE A 111 7.84 -13.45 -1.53
CA ILE A 111 8.07 -13.11 -0.13
C ILE A 111 7.03 -13.83 0.73
N LEU A 112 7.45 -14.38 1.85
CA LEU A 112 6.55 -14.95 2.85
C LEU A 112 6.52 -14.04 4.06
N GLU A 113 5.33 -13.57 4.43
CA GLU A 113 5.10 -12.76 5.63
C GLU A 113 4.26 -13.57 6.62
N LEU A 114 4.84 -13.82 7.79
CA LEU A 114 4.22 -14.56 8.88
C LEU A 114 3.88 -13.59 10.00
N ASP A 115 2.69 -13.75 10.57
CA ASP A 115 2.21 -12.90 11.66
C ASP A 115 2.53 -13.59 13.00
N TYR A 116 3.63 -13.17 13.60
CA TYR A 116 4.03 -13.64 14.92
C TYR A 116 3.38 -12.76 15.97
N ASP A 117 2.54 -13.37 16.82
CA ASP A 117 2.01 -12.70 18.00
C ASP A 117 3.18 -12.21 18.86
N SER A 118 3.31 -10.90 19.04
CA SER A 118 4.22 -10.33 20.03
C SER A 118 3.60 -10.51 21.42
N THR A 119 3.51 -11.76 21.87
CA THR A 119 3.21 -12.12 23.25
C THR A 119 4.40 -12.85 23.85
N ASP A 120 5.56 -12.20 23.76
CA ASP A 120 6.59 -12.37 24.79
C ASP A 120 6.31 -11.30 25.84
N ASP A 121 5.66 -11.71 26.93
CA ASP A 121 6.04 -11.33 28.29
C ASP A 121 5.18 -12.17 29.25
N SER A 122 5.80 -13.28 29.68
CA SER A 122 5.32 -14.17 30.75
C SER A 122 5.46 -13.53 32.13
#